data_AF-A0ABD0MZC5-F1
#
_entry.id   AF-A0ABD0MZC5-F1
#
_cell.length_a   1.000
_cell.length_b   1.000
_cell.length_c   1.000
_cell.angle_alpha   90.00
_cell.angle_beta   90.00
_cell.angle_gamma   90.00
#
_symmetry.space_group_name_H-M   'P 1'
#
loop_
_entity.id
_entity.type
_entity.pdbx_description
1 polymer ?
#
loop_
_entity_poly.entity_id
_entity_poly.type
_entity_poly.pdbx_seq_one_letter_code
_entity_poly.pdbx_strand_id
1 'polypeptide(L)'
;MLINNPTALAIHECQCLWPDVPLQCVVSLGTGRFETAGRSSVSYTSLKTKLTNVISSATDTEEVHTMLDALLPPNTYFRFNPYMSEDVALDESREEKLLQMQTEGLQYLERNQEKLQRAVGELTRDKRTVQRLSEWLRLRALMYESFYRI
;
A
#
# COMPACT_ATOMS: atom_id res chain seq x y z
N MET A 1 -0.31 0.59 -20.02
CA MET A 1 -1.49 0.65 -19.14
C MET A 1 -1.02 1.06 -17.76
N LEU A 2 -1.62 2.11 -17.22
CA LEU A 2 -1.32 2.64 -15.89
C LEU A 2 -1.71 1.60 -14.84
N ILE A 3 -0.85 1.39 -13.84
CA ILE A 3 -1.08 0.42 -12.78
C ILE A 3 -2.21 0.97 -11.89
N ASN A 4 -3.35 0.26 -11.82
CA ASN A 4 -4.53 0.66 -10.99
C ASN A 4 -4.26 0.64 -9.47
N ASN A 5 -3.10 0.14 -9.06
CA ASN A 5 -2.58 0.23 -7.69
C ASN A 5 -1.08 0.61 -7.73
N PRO A 6 -0.73 1.90 -7.59
CA PRO A 6 0.65 2.36 -7.73
C PRO A 6 1.56 1.95 -6.56
N THR A 7 1.05 1.24 -5.55
CA THR A 7 1.82 0.95 -4.33
C THR A 7 3.12 0.19 -4.61
N ALA A 8 3.12 -0.81 -5.50
CA ALA A 8 4.34 -1.56 -5.82
C ALA A 8 5.41 -0.66 -6.47
N LEU A 9 4.98 0.22 -7.39
CA LEU A 9 5.88 1.18 -8.03
C LEU A 9 6.42 2.20 -7.01
N ALA A 10 5.56 2.74 -6.15
CA ALA A 10 5.96 3.68 -5.11
C ALA A 10 6.98 3.06 -4.13
N ILE A 11 6.79 1.80 -3.74
CA ILE A 11 7.77 1.07 -2.91
C ILE A 11 9.10 0.94 -3.63
N HIS A 12 9.09 0.56 -4.90
CA HIS A 12 10.31 0.44 -5.70
C HIS A 12 11.04 1.79 -5.83
N GLU A 13 10.31 2.88 -6.12
CA GLU A 13 10.88 4.22 -6.19
C GLU A 13 11.48 4.67 -4.84
N CYS A 14 10.79 4.40 -3.72
CA CYS A 14 11.33 4.64 -2.39
C CYS A 14 12.62 3.87 -2.13
N GLN A 15 12.72 2.60 -2.58
CA GLN A 15 13.94 1.81 -2.47
C GLN A 15 15.07 2.35 -3.35
N CYS A 16 14.77 2.91 -4.52
CA CYS A 16 15.77 3.57 -5.36
C CYS A 16 16.30 4.86 -4.72
N LEU A 17 15.42 5.66 -4.11
CA LEU A 17 15.80 6.91 -3.44
C LEU A 17 16.53 6.66 -2.11
N TRP A 18 16.11 5.64 -1.37
CA TRP A 18 16.62 5.32 -0.03
C TRP A 18 16.88 3.82 0.14
N PRO A 19 17.94 3.28 -0.50
CA PRO A 19 18.18 1.83 -0.56
C PRO A 19 18.38 1.18 0.81
N ASP A 20 18.93 1.90 1.79
CA ASP A 20 19.15 1.37 3.14
C ASP A 20 18.24 2.02 4.20
N VAL A 21 17.07 2.54 3.79
CA VAL A 21 16.05 3.02 4.73
C VAL A 21 14.87 2.05 4.70
N PRO A 22 14.59 1.33 5.80
CA PRO A 22 13.46 0.42 5.83
C PRO A 22 12.15 1.21 5.79
N LEU A 23 11.16 0.67 5.07
CA LEU A 23 9.81 1.20 5.09
C LEU A 23 9.17 0.94 6.45
N GLN A 24 8.69 2.00 7.09
CA GLN A 24 7.98 1.90 8.37
C GLN A 24 6.55 1.42 8.17
N CYS A 25 5.79 2.13 7.32
CA CYS A 25 4.39 1.87 7.08
C CYS A 25 4.01 2.36 5.68
N VAL A 26 3.20 1.56 4.98
CA VAL A 26 2.63 1.84 3.67
C VAL A 26 1.13 1.66 3.80
N VAL A 27 0.39 2.75 3.58
CA VAL A 27 -1.07 2.72 3.51
C VAL A 27 -1.51 2.89 2.07
N SER A 28 -2.27 1.93 1.57
CA SER A 28 -2.83 1.93 0.23
C SER A 28 -4.34 2.04 0.32
N LEU A 29 -4.91 3.04 -0.35
CA LEU A 29 -6.34 3.33 -0.33
C LEU A 29 -6.95 2.98 -1.69
N GLY A 30 -8.01 2.20 -1.68
CA GLY A 30 -8.82 1.88 -2.85
C GLY A 30 -10.12 2.68 -2.86
N THR A 31 -10.69 2.84 -4.05
CA THR A 31 -11.94 3.56 -4.28
C THR A 31 -13.19 2.70 -4.05
N GLY A 32 -13.00 1.46 -3.57
CA GLY A 32 -14.06 0.48 -3.40
C GLY A 32 -13.93 -0.70 -4.35
N ARG A 33 -14.46 -1.86 -3.95
CA ARG A 33 -14.61 -3.04 -4.80
C ARG A 33 -16.06 -3.49 -4.79
N PHE A 34 -16.61 -3.70 -5.98
CA PHE A 34 -17.91 -4.32 -6.18
C PHE A 34 -17.67 -5.78 -6.58
N GLU A 35 -18.24 -6.73 -5.82
CA GLU A 35 -18.09 -8.16 -6.10
C GLU A 35 -19.43 -8.72 -6.56
N THR A 36 -19.56 -8.98 -7.86
CA THR A 36 -20.69 -9.75 -8.38
C THR A 36 -20.58 -11.18 -7.89
N ALA A 37 -21.61 -11.69 -7.21
CA ALA A 37 -21.71 -13.09 -6.79
C ALA A 37 -21.52 -14.03 -7.99
N GLY A 38 -20.29 -14.50 -8.24
CA GLY A 38 -20.02 -15.40 -9.38
C GLY A 38 -18.58 -15.51 -9.91
N ARG A 39 -17.59 -14.75 -9.43
CA ARG A 39 -16.21 -14.85 -9.98
C ARG A 39 -15.17 -15.15 -8.91
N SER A 40 -15.19 -16.40 -8.41
CA SER A 40 -14.06 -16.96 -7.67
C SER A 40 -12.92 -17.29 -8.65
N SER A 41 -11.74 -16.71 -8.48
CA SER A 41 -10.54 -17.19 -9.16
C SER A 41 -9.46 -17.55 -8.13
N VAL A 42 -9.37 -18.86 -7.87
CA VAL A 42 -8.30 -19.52 -7.14
C VAL A 42 -7.28 -20.00 -8.16
N SER A 43 -6.00 -19.63 -8.03
CA SER A 43 -4.90 -20.50 -8.50
C SER A 43 -3.54 -20.12 -7.92
N TYR A 44 -3.05 -20.98 -7.03
CA TYR A 44 -1.64 -21.13 -6.69
C TYR A 44 -0.85 -21.59 -7.92
N THR A 45 0.26 -20.93 -8.26
CA THR A 45 1.54 -21.55 -8.75
C THR A 45 2.52 -20.51 -9.34
N SER A 46 3.80 -20.66 -8.96
CA SER A 46 5.05 -20.16 -9.59
C SER A 46 5.38 -18.64 -9.56
N LEU A 47 6.08 -18.25 -8.49
CA LEU A 47 6.57 -16.89 -8.17
C LEU A 47 7.52 -16.25 -9.20
N LYS A 48 8.31 -17.03 -9.95
CA LYS A 48 9.34 -16.46 -10.84
C LYS A 48 8.83 -16.16 -12.25
N THR A 49 7.82 -16.88 -12.71
CA THR A 49 7.26 -16.70 -14.07
C THR A 49 6.17 -15.62 -14.10
N LYS A 50 5.50 -15.34 -12.96
CA LYS A 50 4.51 -14.25 -12.86
C LYS A 50 5.10 -12.85 -12.76
N LEU A 51 6.33 -12.64 -12.26
CA LEU A 51 6.89 -11.28 -12.13
C LEU A 51 6.97 -10.54 -13.49
N THR A 52 7.23 -11.27 -14.58
CA THR A 52 7.23 -10.72 -15.94
C THR A 52 5.82 -10.52 -16.50
N ASN A 53 4.86 -11.37 -16.12
CA ASN A 53 3.44 -11.23 -16.48
C ASN A 53 2.67 -10.22 -15.60
N VAL A 54 3.23 -9.79 -14.46
CA VAL A 54 2.68 -8.77 -13.55
C VAL A 54 2.68 -7.37 -14.17
N ILE A 55 3.52 -7.13 -15.19
CA ILE A 55 3.44 -5.88 -15.99
C ILE A 55 2.13 -5.83 -16.81
N SER A 56 1.53 -6.99 -17.11
CA SER A 56 0.27 -7.12 -17.85
C SER A 56 -0.97 -7.40 -17.00
N SER A 57 -0.86 -7.59 -15.67
CA SER A 57 -2.01 -7.87 -14.80
C SER A 57 -2.71 -6.58 -14.33
N ALA A 58 -2.94 -5.66 -15.27
CA ALA A 58 -3.48 -4.32 -15.05
C ALA A 58 -4.98 -4.29 -14.65
N THR A 59 -5.56 -5.41 -14.20
CA THR A 59 -6.99 -5.49 -13.87
C THR A 59 -7.35 -6.25 -12.58
N ASP A 60 -6.39 -6.84 -11.85
CA ASP A 60 -6.71 -7.51 -10.58
C ASP A 60 -5.95 -6.89 -9.41
N THR A 61 -6.68 -6.11 -8.60
CA THR A 61 -6.11 -5.26 -7.54
C THR A 61 -5.78 -6.03 -6.25
N GLU A 62 -6.24 -7.28 -6.13
CA GLU A 62 -6.02 -8.13 -4.95
C GLU A 62 -4.71 -8.93 -5.04
N GLU A 63 -4.21 -9.25 -6.24
CA GLU A 63 -2.96 -10.01 -6.43
C GLU A 63 -1.72 -9.25 -5.92
N VAL A 64 -1.68 -7.93 -6.16
CA VAL A 64 -0.63 -7.03 -5.64
C VAL A 64 -0.69 -6.94 -4.11
N HIS A 65 -1.90 -6.97 -3.52
CA HIS A 65 -2.06 -6.90 -2.07
C HIS A 65 -1.44 -8.11 -1.38
N THR A 66 -1.75 -9.32 -1.85
CA THR A 66 -1.19 -10.58 -1.31
C THR A 66 0.32 -10.66 -1.50
N MET A 67 0.84 -10.17 -2.63
CA MET A 67 2.28 -10.16 -2.90
C MET A 67 3.04 -9.21 -1.95
N LEU A 68 2.51 -8.02 -1.71
CA LEU A 68 3.13 -7.05 -0.81
C LEU A 68 3.06 -7.51 0.65
N ASP A 69 1.95 -8.13 1.08
CA ASP A 69 1.81 -8.69 2.43
C ASP A 69 2.81 -9.84 2.68
N ALA A 70 3.13 -10.63 1.64
CA ALA A 70 4.11 -11.72 1.75
C ALA A 70 5.58 -11.27 1.71
N LEU A 71 5.87 -10.13 1.07
CA LEU A 71 7.23 -9.63 0.88
C LEU A 71 7.66 -8.59 1.92
N LEU A 72 6.71 -7.84 2.48
CA LEU A 72 7.02 -6.83 3.48
C LEU A 72 6.99 -7.42 4.89
N PRO A 73 7.76 -6.83 5.83
CA PRO A 73 7.67 -7.19 7.23
C PRO A 73 6.23 -7.06 7.75
N PRO A 74 5.83 -7.87 8.75
CA PRO A 74 4.50 -7.76 9.34
C PRO A 74 4.26 -6.33 9.86
N ASN A 75 3.03 -5.84 9.72
CA ASN A 75 2.61 -4.47 10.07
C ASN A 75 3.23 -3.35 9.23
N THR A 76 3.85 -3.63 8.09
CA THR A 76 4.38 -2.59 7.20
C THR A 76 3.37 -2.17 6.13
N TYR A 77 2.37 -2.99 5.79
CA TYR A 77 1.44 -2.70 4.69
C TYR A 77 -0.03 -2.82 5.10
N PHE A 78 -0.80 -1.77 4.82
CA PHE A 78 -2.24 -1.71 5.11
C PHE A 78 -3.01 -1.27 3.86
N ARG A 79 -3.84 -2.16 3.31
CA ARG A 79 -4.76 -1.85 2.20
C ARG A 79 -6.17 -1.62 2.74
N PHE A 80 -6.75 -0.45 2.50
CA PHE A 80 -8.16 -0.18 2.78
C PHE A 80 -8.89 -0.08 1.44
N ASN A 81 -9.80 -1.02 1.20
CA ASN A 81 -10.61 -1.06 -0.02
C ASN A 81 -12.01 -1.56 0.36
N PRO A 82 -12.97 -0.65 0.60
CA PRO A 82 -14.31 -1.03 1.08
C PRO A 82 -15.06 -1.85 0.04
N TYR A 83 -15.92 -2.77 0.49
CA TYR A 83 -16.88 -3.39 -0.41
C TYR A 83 -18.01 -2.40 -0.67
N MET A 84 -18.31 -2.16 -1.95
CA MET A 84 -19.42 -1.31 -2.37
C MET A 84 -20.63 -2.17 -2.70
N SER A 85 -21.83 -1.66 -2.41
CA SER A 85 -23.09 -2.36 -2.69
C SER A 85 -23.48 -2.31 -4.18
N GLU A 86 -22.94 -1.34 -4.92
CA GLU A 86 -23.24 -1.10 -6.33
C GLU A 86 -21.95 -0.86 -7.13
N ASP A 87 -22.02 -1.13 -8.43
CA ASP A 87 -20.99 -0.74 -9.39
C ASP A 87 -21.17 0.74 -9.75
N VAL A 88 -20.34 1.60 -9.15
CA VAL A 88 -20.40 3.05 -9.35
C VAL A 88 -19.40 3.46 -10.43
N ALA A 89 -19.90 4.13 -11.47
CA ALA A 89 -19.08 4.61 -12.56
C ALA A 89 -18.14 5.75 -12.11
N LEU A 90 -16.99 5.88 -12.77
CA LEU A 90 -15.98 6.90 -12.44
C LEU A 90 -16.46 8.35 -12.70
N ASP A 91 -17.41 8.54 -13.60
CA ASP A 91 -18.03 9.81 -13.94
C ASP A 91 -19.30 10.10 -13.12
N GLU A 92 -19.61 9.28 -12.11
CA GLU A 92 -20.73 9.53 -11.20
C GLU A 92 -20.46 10.78 -10.35
N SER A 93 -21.43 11.70 -10.36
CA SER A 93 -21.35 12.97 -9.65
C SER A 93 -22.62 13.31 -8.88
N ARG A 94 -23.62 12.42 -8.86
CA ARG A 94 -24.85 12.63 -8.09
C ARG A 94 -24.55 12.54 -6.60
N GLU A 95 -24.97 13.57 -5.87
CA GLU A 95 -24.73 13.70 -4.44
C GLU A 95 -25.23 12.49 -3.64
N GLU A 96 -26.41 11.97 -3.98
CA GLU A 96 -26.99 10.77 -3.36
C GLU A 96 -26.04 9.56 -3.43
N LYS A 97 -25.40 9.34 -4.59
CA LYS A 97 -24.48 8.23 -4.80
C LYS A 97 -23.16 8.43 -4.06
N LEU A 98 -22.65 9.66 -4.03
CA LEU A 98 -21.44 9.99 -3.27
C LEU A 98 -21.65 9.82 -1.76
N LEU A 99 -22.81 10.24 -1.24
CA LEU A 99 -23.19 10.05 0.16
C LEU A 99 -23.35 8.56 0.52
N GLN A 100 -23.92 7.76 -0.38
CA GLN A 100 -23.99 6.31 -0.25
C GLN A 100 -22.57 5.71 -0.12
N MET A 101 -21.66 6.03 -1.04
CA MET A 101 -20.26 5.55 -1.00
C MET A 101 -19.52 5.97 0.27
N GLN A 102 -19.73 7.21 0.74
CA GLN A 102 -19.14 7.68 1.99
C GLN A 102 -19.65 6.89 3.19
N THR A 103 -20.96 6.63 3.23
CA THR A 103 -21.60 5.86 4.31
C THR A 103 -21.06 4.44 4.35
N GLU A 104 -20.95 3.78 3.19
CA GLU A 104 -20.37 2.43 3.07
C GLU A 104 -18.89 2.41 3.48
N GLY A 105 -18.13 3.44 3.10
CA GLY A 105 -16.75 3.61 3.53
C GLY A 105 -16.60 3.74 5.06
N LEU A 106 -17.48 4.52 5.71
CA LEU A 106 -17.49 4.66 7.17
C LEU A 106 -17.83 3.34 7.86
N GLN A 107 -18.87 2.64 7.41
CA GLN A 107 -19.24 1.32 7.94
C GLN A 107 -18.11 0.30 7.79
N TYR A 108 -17.40 0.33 6.65
CA TYR A 108 -16.22 -0.50 6.46
C TYR A 108 -15.13 -0.20 7.48
N LEU A 109 -14.84 1.08 7.75
CA LEU A 109 -13.84 1.48 8.75
C LEU A 109 -14.25 1.04 10.17
N GLU A 110 -15.52 1.16 10.54
CA GLU A 110 -16.04 0.68 11.82
C GLU A 110 -15.84 -0.83 11.97
N ARG A 111 -16.19 -1.62 10.94
CA ARG A 111 -15.97 -3.08 10.93
C ARG A 111 -14.49 -3.46 10.97
N ASN A 112 -13.62 -2.60 10.47
CA ASN A 112 -12.17 -2.82 10.39
C ASN A 112 -11.40 -1.96 11.41
N GLN A 113 -12.03 -1.56 12.50
CA GLN A 113 -11.45 -0.63 13.48
C GLN A 113 -10.10 -1.11 14.01
N GLU A 114 -9.93 -2.41 14.28
CA GLU A 114 -8.66 -2.97 14.74
C GLU A 114 -7.52 -2.76 13.73
N LYS A 115 -7.78 -3.02 12.45
CA LYS A 115 -6.83 -2.79 11.36
C LYS A 115 -6.48 -1.30 11.23
N LEU A 116 -7.47 -0.42 11.38
CA LEU A 116 -7.26 1.02 11.38
C LEU A 116 -6.37 1.45 12.55
N GLN A 117 -6.65 0.97 13.76
CA GLN A 117 -5.83 1.26 14.95
C GLN A 117 -4.39 0.78 14.80
N ARG A 118 -4.17 -0.40 14.21
CA ARG A 118 -2.82 -0.90 13.91
C ARG A 118 -2.09 -0.03 12.89
N ALA A 119 -2.76 0.39 11.82
CA ALA A 119 -2.19 1.29 10.82
C ALA A 119 -1.82 2.64 11.44
N VAL A 120 -2.72 3.22 12.25
CA VAL A 120 -2.46 4.46 12.99
C VAL A 120 -1.27 4.28 13.93
N GLY A 121 -1.24 3.20 14.71
CA GLY A 121 -0.16 2.92 15.65
C GLY A 121 1.23 2.83 15.00
N GLU A 122 1.34 2.19 13.83
CA GLU A 122 2.60 2.14 13.08
C GLU A 122 2.91 3.46 12.35
N LEU A 123 1.91 4.22 11.89
CA LEU A 123 2.11 5.54 11.29
C LEU A 123 2.60 6.58 12.32
N THR A 124 2.03 6.58 13.51
CA THR A 124 2.37 7.53 14.59
C THR A 124 3.56 7.07 15.43
N ARG A 125 4.18 5.94 15.07
CA ARG A 125 5.31 5.39 15.81
C ARG A 125 6.52 6.31 15.70
N ASP A 126 7.03 6.72 16.85
CA ASP A 126 8.29 7.46 16.92
C ASP A 126 9.47 6.60 16.46
N LYS A 127 10.41 7.25 15.76
CA LYS A 127 11.73 6.65 15.49
C LYS A 127 12.38 6.23 16.80
N ARG A 128 12.82 4.97 16.88
CA ARG A 128 13.52 4.44 18.06
C ARG A 128 14.80 5.25 18.28
N THR A 129 15.22 5.44 19.54
CA THR A 129 16.46 6.18 19.87
C THR A 129 17.69 5.60 19.16
N VAL A 130 17.74 4.27 19.01
CA VAL A 130 18.80 3.58 18.25
C VAL A 130 18.77 3.93 16.77
N GLN A 131 17.58 4.02 16.17
CA GLN A 131 17.42 4.44 14.76
C GLN A 131 17.85 5.89 14.58
N ARG A 132 17.48 6.79 15.49
CA ARG A 132 17.92 8.19 15.47
C ARG A 132 19.44 8.30 15.54
N LEU A 133 20.08 7.51 16.40
CA LEU A 133 21.53 7.50 16.52
C LEU A 133 22.21 6.93 15.26
N SER A 134 21.70 5.83 14.70
CA SER A 134 22.25 5.26 13.47
C SER A 134 22.10 6.19 12.27
N GLU A 135 20.94 6.85 12.15
CA GLU A 135 20.70 7.86 11.11
C GLU A 135 21.64 9.07 11.29
N TRP A 136 21.82 9.54 12.53
CA TRP A 136 22.75 10.64 12.82
C TRP A 136 24.21 10.28 12.47
N LEU A 137 24.67 9.08 12.83
CA LEU A 137 26.01 8.60 12.48
C LEU A 137 26.18 8.50 10.97
N ARG A 138 25.17 8.00 10.26
CA ARG A 138 25.18 7.88 8.80
C ARG A 138 25.21 9.25 8.12
N LEU A 139 24.39 10.19 8.57
CA LEU A 139 24.40 11.58 8.08
C LEU A 139 25.77 12.23 8.28
N ARG A 140 26.37 12.02 9.45
CA ARG A 140 27.71 12.53 9.75
C ARG A 140 28.76 11.91 8.82
N ALA A 141 28.73 10.59 8.60
CA ALA A 141 29.64 9.93 7.65
C ALA A 141 29.51 10.46 6.21
N LEU A 142 28.27 10.61 5.71
CA LEU A 142 28.01 11.17 4.37
C LEU A 142 28.47 12.63 4.24
N MET A 143 28.28 13.45 5.27
CA MET A 143 28.81 14.82 5.31
C MET A 143 30.34 14.83 5.25
N TYR A 144 31.01 13.96 6.00
CA TYR A 144 32.48 13.86 5.94
C TYR A 144 32.96 13.41 4.56
N GLU A 145 32.37 12.35 3.96
CA GLU A 145 32.75 11.91 2.60
C GLU A 145 32.50 12.98 1.53
N SER A 146 31.40 13.73 1.64
CA SER A 146 31.08 14.81 0.70
C SER A 146 32.06 15.99 0.82
N PHE A 147 32.63 16.20 2.01
CA PHE A 147 33.63 17.23 2.26
C PHE A 147 35.01 16.89 1.68
N TYR A 148 35.35 15.60 1.54
CA TYR A 148 36.61 15.14 0.95
C TYR A 148 36.54 14.84 -0.57
N ARG A 149 35.40 15.14 -1.21
CA ARG A 149 35.20 14.99 -2.66
C ARG A 149 35.30 16.30 -3.45
N ILE A 150 35.82 17.37 -2.84
CA ILE A 150 36.17 18.64 -3.50
C ILE A 150 37.66 18.68 -3.79
#